data_AF-A0A661L1E6-F1
#
_entry.id   AF-A0A661L1E6-F1
#
_cell.length_a   1.000
_cell.length_b   1.000
_cell.length_c   1.000
_cell.angle_alpha   90.00
_cell.angle_beta   90.00
_cell.angle_gamma   90.00
#
_symmetry.space_group_name_H-M   'P 1'
#
loop_
_entity.id
_entity.type
_entity.pdbx_description
1 polymer ?
#
loop_
_entity_poly.entity_id
_entity_poly.type
_entity_poly.pdbx_seq_one_letter_code
_entity_poly.pdbx_strand_id
1 'polypeptide(L)'
;MHLVAIMSNLRLQDVLDILFLTFVAYHLYQWFRGTKAFKALVGLLVLGIIFTIARTWGLFLTTWVFQILWQVLVLLLIILFQSEIRQALERVNPLQALGLRKRRTPGKWVNELSDAVFQMARERIGALIIIEREDRVEELITGGQELEGTPNAELVLSIFQKHSPLHDGAIE
;
A
#
# COMPACT_ATOMS: atom_id res chain seq x y z
N MET A 1 -28.11 23.72 -27.85
CA MET A 1 -29.28 22.86 -28.16
C MET A 1 -29.05 21.36 -27.90
N HIS A 2 -27.81 20.83 -27.89
CA HIS A 2 -27.56 19.39 -27.65
C HIS A 2 -27.75 18.92 -26.19
N LEU A 3 -27.55 19.78 -25.19
CA LEU A 3 -27.67 19.39 -23.76
C LEU A 3 -29.10 19.05 -23.32
N VAL A 4 -30.11 19.72 -23.88
CA VAL A 4 -31.52 19.46 -23.57
C VAL A 4 -31.98 18.13 -24.18
N ALA A 5 -31.46 17.77 -25.36
CA ALA A 5 -31.74 16.50 -26.04
C ALA A 5 -31.11 15.28 -25.33
N ILE A 6 -29.99 15.49 -24.63
CA ILE A 6 -29.36 14.46 -23.79
C ILE A 6 -30.24 14.20 -22.56
N MET A 7 -30.74 15.26 -21.90
CA MET A 7 -31.60 15.09 -20.73
C MET A 7 -32.97 14.47 -21.04
N SER A 8 -33.54 14.73 -22.22
CA SER A 8 -34.82 14.14 -22.63
C SER A 8 -34.75 12.66 -23.00
N ASN A 9 -33.55 12.12 -23.26
CA ASN A 9 -33.33 10.71 -23.62
C ASN A 9 -32.64 9.89 -22.53
N LEU A 10 -32.53 10.44 -21.31
CA LEU A 10 -31.93 9.73 -20.17
C LEU A 10 -32.76 8.49 -19.84
N ARG A 11 -32.16 7.32 -20.08
CA ARG A 11 -32.71 6.04 -19.68
C ARG A 11 -32.32 5.76 -18.24
N LEU A 12 -33.12 4.94 -17.55
CA LEU A 12 -32.77 4.44 -16.21
C LEU A 12 -31.40 3.75 -16.19
N GLN A 13 -31.01 3.14 -17.31
CA GLN A 13 -29.71 2.52 -17.54
C GLN A 13 -28.55 3.53 -17.45
N ASP A 14 -28.70 4.73 -18.02
CA ASP A 14 -27.67 5.77 -17.99
C ASP A 14 -27.46 6.28 -16.56
N VAL A 15 -28.55 6.39 -15.79
CA VAL A 15 -28.49 6.80 -14.37
C VAL A 15 -27.75 5.74 -13.54
N LEU A 16 -28.06 4.46 -13.74
CA LEU A 16 -27.37 3.36 -13.04
C LEU A 16 -25.89 3.29 -13.42
N ASP A 17 -25.57 3.48 -14.70
CA ASP A 17 -24.19 3.47 -15.19
C ASP A 17 -23.37 4.62 -14.61
N ILE A 18 -23.91 5.85 -14.62
CA ILE A 18 -23.27 7.01 -13.98
C ILE A 18 -23.06 6.78 -12.49
N LEU A 19 -24.05 6.22 -11.78
CA LEU A 19 -23.93 5.89 -10.35
C LEU A 19 -22.82 4.87 -10.11
N PHE A 20 -22.77 3.82 -10.92
CA PHE A 20 -21.76 2.79 -10.83
C PHE A 20 -20.36 3.35 -11.13
N LEU A 21 -20.18 4.08 -12.23
CA LEU A 21 -18.93 4.74 -12.59
C LEU A 21 -18.49 5.72 -11.50
N THR A 22 -19.41 6.50 -10.94
CA THR A 22 -19.11 7.44 -9.86
C THR A 22 -18.63 6.72 -8.61
N PHE A 23 -19.29 5.62 -8.23
CA PHE A 23 -18.88 4.80 -7.09
C PHE A 23 -17.48 4.21 -7.31
N VAL A 24 -17.22 3.61 -8.48
CA VAL A 24 -15.92 3.04 -8.84
C VAL A 24 -14.83 4.11 -8.86
N ALA A 25 -15.09 5.24 -9.51
CA ALA A 25 -14.15 6.36 -9.60
C ALA A 25 -13.84 6.97 -8.22
N TYR A 26 -14.84 7.10 -7.35
CA TYR A 26 -14.65 7.58 -5.98
C TYR A 26 -13.78 6.62 -5.15
N HIS A 27 -14.02 5.32 -5.28
CA HIS A 27 -13.22 4.31 -4.60
C HIS A 27 -11.77 4.29 -5.10
N LEU A 28 -11.57 4.37 -6.42
CA LEU A 28 -10.24 4.55 -7.03
C LEU A 28 -9.56 5.80 -6.48
N TYR A 29 -10.27 6.95 -6.44
CA TYR A 29 -9.73 8.18 -5.89
C TYR A 29 -9.28 8.01 -4.44
N GLN A 30 -10.11 7.40 -3.57
CA GLN A 30 -9.72 7.13 -2.20
C GLN A 30 -8.49 6.22 -2.10
N TRP A 31 -8.38 5.23 -3.00
CA TRP A 31 -7.25 4.28 -3.00
C TRP A 31 -5.93 4.94 -3.39
N PHE A 32 -5.96 5.88 -4.35
CA PHE A 32 -4.76 6.61 -4.77
C PHE A 32 -4.46 7.81 -3.87
N ARG A 33 -5.45 8.47 -3.26
CA ARG A 33 -5.26 9.72 -2.51
C ARG A 33 -4.25 9.54 -1.38
N GLY A 34 -3.22 10.38 -1.38
CA GLY A 34 -2.17 10.40 -0.34
C GLY A 34 -1.00 9.44 -0.59
N THR A 35 -1.08 8.60 -1.62
CA THR A 35 0.02 7.70 -2.01
C THR A 35 1.10 8.43 -2.83
N LYS A 36 2.32 7.89 -2.84
CA LYS A 36 3.38 8.32 -3.77
C LYS A 36 2.92 8.18 -5.24
N ALA A 37 2.06 7.19 -5.52
CA ALA A 37 1.48 6.95 -6.84
C ALA A 37 0.64 8.14 -7.34
N PHE A 38 -0.13 8.78 -6.47
CA PHE A 38 -0.93 9.96 -6.86
C PHE A 38 -0.07 11.13 -7.31
N LYS A 39 1.05 11.40 -6.62
CA LYS A 39 2.02 12.43 -7.03
C LYS A 39 2.62 12.12 -8.39
N ALA A 40 2.98 10.85 -8.64
CA ALA A 40 3.48 10.40 -9.93
C ALA A 40 2.44 10.57 -11.05
N LEU A 41 1.18 10.24 -10.78
CA LEU A 41 0.07 10.40 -11.73
C LEU A 41 -0.15 11.87 -12.12
N VAL A 42 -0.15 12.78 -11.14
CA VAL A 42 -0.23 14.23 -11.41
C VAL A 42 0.95 14.70 -12.27
N GLY A 43 2.17 14.24 -11.95
CA GLY A 43 3.36 14.54 -12.75
C GLY A 43 3.24 14.05 -14.20
N LEU A 44 2.75 12.82 -14.40
CA LEU A 44 2.52 12.23 -15.71
C LEU A 44 1.49 13.03 -16.53
N LEU A 45 0.41 13.47 -15.86
CA LEU A 45 -0.66 14.25 -16.48
C LEU A 45 -0.15 15.62 -16.93
N VAL A 46 0.61 16.32 -16.08
CA VAL A 46 1.28 17.58 -16.42
C VAL A 46 2.24 17.39 -17.60
N LEU A 47 3.05 16.33 -17.58
CA LEU A 47 3.97 16.03 -18.68
C LEU A 47 3.22 15.79 -19.99
N GLY A 48 2.10 15.05 -19.95
CA GLY A 48 1.25 14.80 -21.11
C GLY A 48 0.61 16.08 -21.69
N ILE A 49 0.21 17.02 -20.83
CA ILE A 49 -0.28 18.34 -21.27
C ILE A 49 0.82 19.10 -21.99
N ILE A 50 2.02 19.19 -21.42
CA ILE A 50 3.16 19.89 -22.02
C ILE A 50 3.53 19.26 -23.37
N PHE A 51 3.56 17.93 -23.44
CA PHE A 51 3.81 17.21 -24.69
C PHE A 51 2.76 17.53 -25.76
N THR A 52 1.48 17.56 -25.38
CA THR A 52 0.38 17.88 -26.30
C THR A 52 0.54 19.30 -26.86
N ILE A 53 0.84 20.28 -25.99
CA ILE A 53 1.10 21.66 -26.40
C ILE A 53 2.29 21.71 -27.37
N ALA A 54 3.41 21.04 -27.04
CA ALA A 54 4.60 21.02 -27.88
C ALA A 54 4.35 20.42 -29.26
N ARG A 55 3.56 19.35 -29.32
CA ARG A 55 3.16 18.69 -30.56
C ARG A 55 2.23 19.58 -31.39
N THR A 56 1.24 20.22 -30.78
CA THR A 56 0.30 21.12 -31.46
C THR A 56 1.00 22.37 -32.02
N TRP A 57 2.02 22.88 -31.33
CA TRP A 57 2.82 24.02 -31.80
C TRP A 57 3.95 23.63 -32.77
N GLY A 58 4.10 22.35 -33.10
CA GLY A 58 5.09 21.90 -34.07
C GLY A 58 6.54 21.96 -33.56
N LEU A 59 6.77 21.95 -32.25
CA LEU A 59 8.12 21.94 -31.65
C LEU A 59 8.78 20.57 -31.88
N PHE A 60 9.48 20.41 -33.01
CA PHE A 60 10.06 19.14 -33.43
C PHE A 60 11.05 18.55 -32.40
N LEU A 61 12.06 19.33 -31.98
CA LEU A 61 13.06 18.88 -31.02
C LEU A 61 12.43 18.49 -29.67
N THR A 62 11.53 19.33 -29.16
CA THR A 62 10.84 19.07 -27.90
C THR A 62 9.99 17.80 -27.98
N THR A 63 9.23 17.63 -29.06
CA THR A 63 8.41 16.43 -29.30
C THR A 63 9.29 15.18 -29.39
N TRP A 64 10.43 15.26 -30.08
CA TRP A 64 11.39 14.17 -30.19
C TRP A 64 11.99 13.78 -28.84
N VAL A 65 12.41 14.75 -28.02
CA VAL A 65 12.90 14.50 -26.66
C VAL A 65 11.82 13.83 -25.81
N PHE A 66 10.56 14.33 -25.86
CA PHE A 66 9.47 13.72 -25.12
C PHE A 66 9.17 12.28 -25.56
N GLN A 67 9.33 11.93 -26.84
CA GLN A 67 9.16 10.55 -27.31
C GLN A 67 10.18 9.60 -26.68
N ILE A 68 11.45 10.03 -26.58
CA ILE A 68 12.51 9.26 -25.91
C ILE A 68 12.20 9.16 -24.40
N LEU A 69 11.83 10.28 -23.78
CA LEU A 69 11.46 10.31 -22.36
C LEU A 69 10.29 9.36 -22.06
N TRP A 70 9.28 9.27 -22.94
CA TRP A 70 8.15 8.35 -22.77
C TRP A 70 8.58 6.88 -22.72
N GLN A 71 9.53 6.48 -23.57
CA GLN A 71 10.04 5.10 -23.55
C GLN A 71 10.74 4.78 -22.21
N VAL A 72 11.60 5.68 -21.73
CA VAL A 72 12.31 5.50 -20.45
C VAL A 72 11.35 5.57 -19.26
N LEU A 73 10.36 6.46 -19.32
CA LEU A 73 9.41 6.67 -18.24
C LEU A 73 8.50 5.46 -18.03
N VAL A 74 8.02 4.81 -19.10
CA VAL A 74 7.21 3.58 -18.97
C VAL A 74 8.02 2.48 -18.28
N LEU A 75 9.29 2.31 -18.66
CA LEU A 75 10.17 1.34 -18.01
C LEU A 75 10.37 1.68 -16.52
N LEU A 76 10.69 2.95 -16.21
CA LEU A 76 10.86 3.41 -14.83
C LEU A 76 9.59 3.22 -14.00
N LEU A 77 8.42 3.48 -14.59
CA LEU A 77 7.12 3.30 -13.97
C LEU A 77 6.90 1.81 -13.64
N ILE A 78 7.14 0.90 -14.57
CA ILE A 78 7.01 -0.54 -14.33
C ILE A 78 7.93 -1.00 -13.19
N ILE A 79 9.19 -0.54 -13.17
CA ILE A 79 10.17 -0.91 -12.13
C ILE A 79 9.74 -0.33 -10.78
N LEU A 80 9.36 0.94 -10.73
CA LEU A 80 8.97 1.61 -9.50
C LEU A 80 7.69 1.01 -8.91
N PHE A 81 6.73 0.65 -9.76
CA PHE A 81 5.44 0.08 -9.34
C PHE A 81 5.41 -1.46 -9.32
N GLN A 82 6.57 -2.11 -9.41
CA GLN A 82 6.64 -3.57 -9.50
C GLN A 82 6.08 -4.25 -8.24
N SER A 83 6.36 -3.70 -7.05
CA SER A 83 5.87 -4.24 -5.78
C SER A 83 4.37 -4.03 -5.61
N GLU A 84 3.84 -2.88 -6.02
CA GLU A 84 2.40 -2.59 -5.96
C GLU A 84 1.59 -3.49 -6.89
N ILE A 85 2.08 -3.76 -8.11
CA ILE A 85 1.42 -4.70 -9.03
C ILE A 85 1.37 -6.09 -8.40
N ARG A 86 2.46 -6.54 -7.77
CA ARG A 86 2.52 -7.82 -7.06
C ARG A 86 1.51 -7.86 -5.91
N GLN A 87 1.52 -6.87 -5.03
CA GLN A 87 0.60 -6.79 -3.89
C GLN A 87 -0.86 -6.72 -4.31
N ALA A 88 -1.17 -5.97 -5.37
CA ALA A 88 -2.52 -5.90 -5.92
C ALA A 88 -2.98 -7.29 -6.36
N LEU A 89 -2.19 -8.01 -7.16
CA LEU A 89 -2.49 -9.37 -7.63
C LEU A 89 -2.66 -10.36 -6.47
N GLU A 90 -1.84 -10.26 -5.44
CA GLU A 90 -1.96 -11.08 -4.22
C GLU A 90 -3.30 -10.84 -3.50
N ARG A 91 -3.74 -9.58 -3.40
CA ARG A 91 -5.03 -9.22 -2.81
C ARG A 91 -6.23 -9.63 -3.66
N VAL A 92 -6.10 -9.69 -4.98
CA VAL A 92 -7.16 -10.19 -5.87
C VAL A 92 -7.22 -11.72 -5.93
N ASN A 93 -6.55 -12.45 -5.02
CA ASN A 93 -6.62 -13.90 -4.98
C ASN A 93 -8.05 -14.36 -4.61
N PRO A 94 -8.83 -14.95 -5.55
CA PRO A 94 -10.20 -15.37 -5.29
C PRO A 94 -10.31 -16.45 -4.20
N LEU A 95 -9.21 -17.13 -3.87
CA LEU A 95 -9.13 -18.07 -2.75
C LEU A 95 -9.27 -17.37 -1.37
N GLN A 96 -8.89 -16.09 -1.26
CA GLN A 96 -9.17 -15.28 -0.05
C GLN A 96 -10.65 -14.87 0.04
N ALA A 97 -11.29 -14.57 -1.10
CA ALA A 97 -12.70 -14.19 -1.16
C ALA A 97 -13.65 -15.35 -0.80
N LEU A 98 -13.22 -16.61 -1.02
CA LEU A 98 -13.95 -17.83 -0.63
C LEU A 98 -13.90 -18.14 0.88
N GLY A 99 -13.32 -17.27 1.72
CA GLY A 99 -13.38 -17.41 3.18
C GLY A 99 -12.58 -18.59 3.73
N LEU A 100 -11.76 -19.26 2.92
CA LEU A 100 -10.89 -20.35 3.33
C LEU A 100 -9.67 -19.88 4.15
N ARG A 101 -9.64 -18.61 4.54
CA ARG A 101 -8.76 -18.18 5.61
C ARG A 101 -9.31 -18.74 6.91
N LYS A 102 -8.78 -19.89 7.31
CA LYS A 102 -8.86 -20.40 8.68
C LYS A 102 -8.60 -19.20 9.58
N ARG A 103 -9.63 -18.66 10.26
CA ARG A 103 -9.44 -17.66 11.31
C ARG A 103 -8.36 -18.27 12.19
N ARG A 104 -7.14 -17.73 12.15
CA ARG A 104 -6.10 -18.10 13.09
C ARG A 104 -6.69 -17.68 14.42
N THR A 105 -7.26 -18.65 15.14
CA THR A 105 -7.59 -18.47 16.55
C THR A 105 -6.34 -17.87 17.19
N PRO A 106 -6.46 -16.82 18.02
CA PRO A 106 -5.32 -16.24 18.69
C PRO A 106 -4.51 -17.39 19.28
N GLY A 107 -3.25 -17.51 18.85
CA GLY A 107 -2.40 -18.60 19.32
C GLY A 107 -2.24 -18.49 20.83
N LYS A 108 -1.90 -19.59 21.50
CA LYS A 108 -1.67 -19.59 22.96
C LYS A 108 -0.67 -18.50 23.40
N TRP A 109 0.24 -18.10 22.51
CA TRP A 109 1.20 -17.01 22.68
C TRP A 109 0.58 -15.65 23.03
N VAL A 110 -0.68 -15.38 22.66
CA VAL A 110 -1.29 -14.05 22.92
C VAL A 110 -1.45 -13.78 24.41
N ASN A 111 -1.81 -14.80 25.18
CA ASN A 111 -1.93 -14.67 26.63
C ASN A 111 -0.54 -14.51 27.26
N GLU A 112 0.43 -15.34 26.84
CA GLU A 112 1.82 -15.27 27.32
C GLU A 112 2.46 -13.91 27.02
N LEU A 113 2.24 -13.36 25.82
CA LEU A 113 2.71 -12.03 25.45
C LEU A 113 2.04 -10.94 26.29
N SER A 114 0.72 -11.05 26.51
CA SER A 114 -0.01 -10.07 27.31
C SER A 114 0.53 -10.01 28.74
N ASP A 115 0.77 -11.17 29.36
CA ASP A 115 1.34 -11.26 30.70
C ASP A 115 2.75 -10.64 30.78
N ALA A 116 3.59 -10.90 29.76
CA ALA A 116 4.91 -10.28 29.65
C ALA A 116 4.84 -8.76 29.53
N VAL A 117 3.94 -8.24 28.69
CA VAL A 117 3.73 -6.79 28.51
C VAL A 117 3.27 -6.14 29.82
N PHE A 118 2.34 -6.75 30.53
CA PHE A 118 1.90 -6.25 31.84
C PHE A 118 3.02 -6.27 32.88
N GLN A 119 3.89 -7.28 32.85
CA GLN A 119 5.07 -7.34 33.71
C GLN A 119 6.06 -6.21 33.40
N MET A 120 6.40 -6.01 32.12
CA MET A 120 7.27 -4.91 31.69
C MET A 120 6.71 -3.54 32.08
N ALA A 121 5.40 -3.35 31.96
CA ALA A 121 4.73 -2.12 32.39
C ALA A 121 4.87 -1.87 33.91
N ARG A 122 4.73 -2.91 34.75
CA ARG A 122 4.94 -2.81 36.21
C ARG A 122 6.38 -2.44 36.55
N GLU A 123 7.34 -3.00 35.83
CA GLU A 123 8.77 -2.76 36.03
C GLU A 123 9.29 -1.49 35.32
N ARG A 124 8.41 -0.76 34.60
CA ARG A 124 8.75 0.42 33.80
C ARG A 124 9.84 0.13 32.76
N ILE A 125 9.74 -1.03 32.11
CA ILE A 125 10.58 -1.45 31.00
C ILE A 125 9.86 -1.04 29.70
N GLY A 126 10.56 -0.28 28.85
CA GLY A 126 10.06 0.08 27.53
C GLY A 126 10.20 -1.09 26.57
N ALA A 127 9.17 -1.33 25.75
CA ALA A 127 9.17 -2.39 24.75
C ALA A 127 8.49 -1.90 23.46
N LEU A 128 9.03 -2.30 22.31
CA LEU A 128 8.46 -2.05 21.00
C LEU A 128 8.25 -3.39 20.30
N ILE A 129 6.98 -3.77 20.13
CA ILE A 129 6.58 -5.08 19.62
C ILE A 129 5.76 -4.88 18.36
N ILE A 130 6.21 -5.45 17.25
CA ILE A 130 5.53 -5.47 15.95
C ILE A 130 4.78 -6.80 15.86
N ILE A 131 3.54 -6.75 15.40
CA ILE A 131 2.75 -7.96 15.13
C ILE A 131 2.39 -7.93 13.65
N GLU A 132 3.11 -8.72 12.86
CA GLU A 132 2.83 -8.88 11.44
C GLU A 132 1.43 -9.48 11.24
N ARG A 133 0.66 -8.97 10.25
CA ARG A 133 -0.70 -9.44 9.96
C ARG A 133 -0.87 -9.96 8.54
N GLU A 134 -1.17 -9.05 7.62
CA GLU A 134 -1.41 -9.39 6.20
C GLU A 134 -0.34 -8.80 5.32
N ASP A 135 0.02 -7.55 5.59
CA ASP A 135 1.12 -6.87 4.93
C ASP A 135 2.43 -7.26 5.65
N ARG A 136 3.42 -7.67 4.85
CA ARG A 136 4.77 -7.98 5.34
C ARG A 136 5.49 -6.70 5.73
N VAL A 137 6.20 -6.73 6.85
CA VAL A 137 6.93 -5.55 7.36
C VAL A 137 8.42 -5.56 7.02
N GLU A 138 8.91 -6.62 6.36
CA GLU A 138 10.33 -6.80 5.97
C GLU A 138 10.92 -5.59 5.23
N GLU A 139 10.15 -4.92 4.37
CA GLU A 139 10.60 -3.73 3.63
C GLU A 139 10.72 -2.48 4.51
N LEU A 140 10.13 -2.48 5.70
CA LEU A 140 10.16 -1.39 6.68
C LEU A 140 11.22 -1.60 7.77
N ILE A 141 11.71 -2.83 7.92
CA ILE A 141 12.69 -3.20 8.93
C ILE A 141 14.09 -2.93 8.38
N THR A 142 14.90 -2.22 9.16
CA THR A 142 16.28 -1.87 8.79
C THR A 142 17.25 -2.60 9.71
N GLY A 143 17.62 -3.81 9.34
CA GLY A 143 18.53 -4.67 10.12
C GLY A 143 17.85 -5.41 11.28
N GLY A 144 18.65 -6.04 12.13
CA GLY A 144 18.18 -6.87 13.25
C GLY A 144 19.01 -8.14 13.40
N GLN A 145 18.68 -8.93 14.42
CA GLN A 145 19.24 -10.27 14.62
C GLN A 145 18.11 -11.29 14.49
N GLU A 146 18.24 -12.20 13.52
CA GLU A 146 17.29 -13.31 13.39
C GLU A 146 17.34 -14.18 14.65
N LEU A 147 16.17 -14.42 15.22
CA LEU A 147 15.99 -15.24 16.41
C LEU A 147 14.87 -16.26 16.15
N GLU A 148 15.25 -17.51 15.92
CA GLU A 148 14.28 -18.59 15.78
C GLU A 148 13.83 -19.07 17.17
N GLY A 149 12.68 -18.57 17.63
CA GLY A 149 12.13 -18.95 18.92
C GLY A 149 10.61 -18.84 18.98
N THR A 150 9.98 -19.65 19.83
CA THR A 150 8.56 -19.45 20.17
C THR A 150 8.42 -18.25 21.09
N PRO A 151 7.50 -17.31 20.82
CA PRO A 151 7.31 -16.12 21.64
C PRO A 151 6.66 -16.52 22.99
N ASN A 152 7.51 -16.79 23.97
CA ASN A 152 7.11 -16.99 25.35
C ASN A 152 7.44 -15.75 26.19
N ALA A 153 6.83 -15.65 27.37
CA ALA A 153 6.99 -14.47 28.22
C ALA A 153 8.45 -14.23 28.63
N GLU A 154 9.18 -15.31 28.93
CA GLU A 154 10.58 -15.25 29.41
C GLU A 154 11.51 -14.68 28.35
N LEU A 155 11.32 -15.06 27.09
CA LEU A 155 12.11 -14.58 25.97
C LEU A 155 11.88 -13.09 25.74
N VAL A 156 10.61 -12.65 25.69
CA VAL A 156 10.26 -11.25 25.48
C VAL A 156 10.82 -10.38 26.60
N LEU A 157 10.70 -10.82 27.86
CA LEU A 157 11.27 -10.13 29.01
C LEU A 157 12.80 -10.04 28.90
N SER A 158 13.46 -11.11 28.48
CA SER A 158 14.92 -11.16 28.34
C SER A 158 15.43 -10.23 27.24
N ILE A 159 14.70 -10.09 26.13
CA ILE A 159 15.07 -9.18 25.04
C ILE A 159 15.02 -7.73 25.52
N PHE A 160 13.92 -7.31 26.17
CA PHE A 160 13.72 -5.92 26.60
C PHE A 160 14.37 -5.55 27.94
N GLN A 161 15.10 -6.48 28.58
CA GLN A 161 15.88 -6.12 29.76
C GLN A 161 16.95 -5.08 29.41
N LYS A 162 17.08 -4.03 30.23
CA LYS A 162 18.01 -2.90 29.99
C LYS A 162 19.48 -3.28 29.79
N HIS A 163 19.90 -4.44 30.29
CA HIS A 163 21.29 -4.91 30.16
C HIS A 163 21.49 -5.84 28.95
N SER A 164 20.41 -6.22 28.27
CA SER A 164 20.45 -7.07 27.08
C SER A 164 20.97 -6.27 25.89
N PRO A 165 21.91 -6.79 25.08
CA PRO A 165 22.30 -6.14 23.82
C PRO A 165 21.14 -5.95 22.83
N LEU A 166 20.05 -6.71 23.00
CA LEU A 166 18.89 -6.73 22.10
C LEU A 166 17.78 -5.74 22.47
N HIS A 167 17.90 -5.02 23.60
CA HIS A 167 16.81 -4.20 24.12
C HIS A 167 16.53 -2.93 23.32
N ASP A 168 17.49 -2.49 22.50
CA ASP A 168 17.39 -1.27 21.69
C ASP A 168 16.92 -1.62 20.27
N GLY A 169 15.61 -1.85 20.14
CA GLY A 169 15.00 -2.24 18.88
C GLY A 169 13.55 -2.66 19.02
N ALA A 170 13.00 -3.14 17.91
CA ALA A 170 11.69 -3.77 17.87
C ALA A 170 11.84 -5.29 17.73
N ILE A 171 10.93 -6.04 18.35
CA ILE A 171 10.73 -7.46 18.03
C ILE A 171 9.56 -7.60 17.05
N GLU A 172 9.62 -8.58 16.16
CA GLU A 172 8.56 -8.99 15.22
C GLU A 172 8.09 -10.41 15.53
#